data_AF-A0A504JB40-F1
#
_entry.id   AF-A0A504JB40-F1
#
_cell.length_a   1.000
_cell.length_b   1.000
_cell.length_c   1.000
_cell.angle_alpha   90.00
_cell.angle_beta   90.00
_cell.angle_gamma   90.00
#
_symmetry.space_group_name_H-M   'P 1'
#
loop_
_entity.id
_entity.type
_entity.pdbx_description
1 polymer ?
#
loop_
_entity_poly.entity_id
_entity_poly.type
_entity_poly.pdbx_seq_one_letter_code
_entity_poly.pdbx_strand_id
1 'polypeptide(L)'
;MISIKEFLKLDVEKIDDPEIKKQIQEISLEYKRAEDQAFFIESLQDSMDALYEIVKEESPQAITGNTDASPCEEPETPKTETSNPKKKKTNNTKKTTKEKKTTNAKTTKEDVLPMNEKLKLCDRQLKAYRAERRKLLPQKPPPTRYEKIRRHIVGLGKLIPPKLKDDLETQRNTKKLLMKVHRDLLKNFKMTSLRNIDRDQKAIKENFEKIEEKLEQE
;
A
#
# COMPACT_ATOMS: atom_id res chain seq x y z
N MET A 1 -23.29 -16.50 -7.41
CA MET A 1 -24.07 -15.40 -8.01
C MET A 1 -25.43 -15.31 -7.35
N ILE A 2 -25.38 -14.67 -6.19
CA ILE A 2 -26.54 -14.27 -5.40
C ILE A 2 -27.20 -13.05 -6.05
N SER A 3 -28.52 -12.97 -5.94
CA SER A 3 -29.24 -11.74 -6.29
C SER A 3 -29.16 -10.73 -5.14
N ILE A 4 -29.06 -9.43 -5.44
CA ILE A 4 -29.12 -8.38 -4.42
C ILE A 4 -30.38 -8.48 -3.54
N LYS A 5 -31.48 -9.01 -4.08
CA LYS A 5 -32.72 -9.24 -3.31
C LYS A 5 -32.55 -10.32 -2.23
N GLU A 6 -31.72 -11.31 -2.45
CA GLU A 6 -31.38 -12.33 -1.44
C GLU A 6 -30.39 -11.79 -0.42
N PHE A 7 -29.41 -10.99 -0.86
CA PHE A 7 -28.46 -10.35 0.04
C PHE A 7 -29.11 -9.33 0.98
N LEU A 8 -30.09 -8.56 0.48
CA LEU A 8 -30.86 -7.61 1.31
C LEU A 8 -31.83 -8.28 2.29
N LYS A 9 -32.13 -9.57 2.12
CA LYS A 9 -32.98 -10.36 3.03
C LYS A 9 -32.19 -11.05 4.15
N LEU A 10 -30.86 -10.96 4.12
CA LEU A 10 -30.02 -11.51 5.18
C LEU A 10 -30.33 -10.85 6.52
N ASP A 11 -30.52 -11.68 7.54
CA ASP A 11 -30.83 -11.20 8.88
C ASP A 11 -29.53 -10.82 9.61
N VAL A 12 -29.18 -9.53 9.51
CA VAL A 12 -27.93 -8.94 9.99
C VAL A 12 -27.74 -9.07 11.52
N GLU A 13 -28.82 -9.39 12.25
CA GLU A 13 -28.78 -9.60 13.70
C GLU A 13 -28.27 -10.98 14.11
N LYS A 14 -28.41 -11.98 13.24
CA LYS A 14 -28.03 -13.38 13.49
C LYS A 14 -26.61 -13.73 13.02
N ILE A 15 -25.84 -12.72 12.61
CA ILE A 15 -24.44 -12.86 12.19
C ILE A 15 -23.57 -12.55 13.40
N ASP A 16 -22.81 -13.55 13.85
CA ASP A 16 -21.95 -13.46 15.03
C ASP A 16 -20.77 -12.51 14.79
N ASP A 17 -20.30 -12.44 13.55
CA ASP A 17 -19.11 -11.67 13.17
C ASP A 17 -19.41 -10.17 12.92
N PRO A 18 -18.84 -9.27 13.75
CA PRO A 18 -19.14 -7.84 13.69
C PRO A 18 -18.54 -7.16 12.45
N GLU A 19 -17.53 -7.75 11.82
CA GLU A 19 -16.91 -7.23 10.60
C GLU A 19 -17.77 -7.51 9.37
N ILE A 20 -18.27 -8.75 9.26
CA ILE A 20 -19.20 -9.17 8.21
C ILE A 20 -20.50 -8.37 8.31
N LYS A 21 -21.00 -8.19 9.54
CA LYS A 21 -22.17 -7.35 9.83
C LYS A 21 -22.01 -5.92 9.31
N LYS A 22 -20.85 -5.30 9.55
CA LYS A 22 -20.54 -3.94 9.05
C LYS A 22 -20.47 -3.89 7.54
N GLN A 23 -19.81 -4.87 6.91
CA GLN A 23 -19.65 -4.89 5.45
C GLN A 23 -20.99 -5.09 4.74
N ILE A 24 -21.86 -5.97 5.25
CA ILE A 24 -23.23 -6.15 4.73
C ILE A 24 -24.05 -4.86 4.89
N GLN A 25 -23.93 -4.19 6.04
CA GLN A 25 -24.59 -2.90 6.28
C GLN A 25 -24.07 -1.80 5.34
N GLU A 26 -22.75 -1.70 5.16
CA GLU A 26 -22.13 -0.73 4.25
C GLU A 26 -22.58 -0.97 2.80
N ILE A 27 -22.52 -2.21 2.31
CA ILE A 27 -22.99 -2.57 0.96
C ILE A 27 -24.49 -2.27 0.80
N SER A 28 -25.31 -2.58 1.80
CA SER A 28 -26.75 -2.28 1.75
C SER A 28 -27.06 -0.77 1.76
N LEU A 29 -26.24 0.04 2.44
CA LEU A 29 -26.36 1.49 2.47
C LEU A 29 -25.86 2.12 1.18
N GLU A 30 -24.75 1.62 0.63
CA GLU A 30 -24.20 2.08 -0.64
C GLU A 30 -25.14 1.74 -1.80
N TYR A 31 -25.76 0.56 -1.81
CA TYR A 31 -26.79 0.22 -2.79
C TYR A 31 -27.98 1.19 -2.78
N LYS A 32 -28.40 1.64 -1.59
CA LYS A 32 -29.48 2.64 -1.43
C LYS A 32 -29.07 4.05 -1.86
N ARG A 33 -27.76 4.36 -1.86
CA ARG A 33 -27.20 5.67 -2.25
C ARG A 33 -26.73 5.73 -3.70
N ALA A 34 -26.56 4.59 -4.36
CA ALA A 34 -26.07 4.51 -5.72
C ALA A 34 -27.12 5.06 -6.71
N GLU A 35 -26.70 5.99 -7.56
CA GLU A 35 -27.51 6.52 -8.68
C GLU A 35 -27.65 5.49 -9.81
N ASP A 36 -26.59 4.70 -10.05
CA ASP A 36 -26.59 3.59 -11.01
C ASP A 36 -26.50 2.25 -10.27
N GLN A 37 -27.68 1.68 -10.04
CA GLN A 37 -27.80 0.39 -9.36
C GLN A 37 -27.19 -0.75 -10.16
N ALA A 38 -27.26 -0.72 -11.50
CA ALA A 38 -26.80 -1.81 -12.36
C ALA A 38 -25.27 -1.94 -12.35
N PHE A 39 -24.56 -0.81 -12.45
CA PHE A 39 -23.10 -0.78 -12.33
C PHE A 39 -22.62 -1.23 -10.94
N PHE A 40 -23.39 -0.89 -9.89
CA PHE A 40 -23.09 -1.32 -8.52
C PHE A 40 -23.19 -2.84 -8.37
N ILE A 41 -24.21 -3.48 -8.97
CA ILE A 41 -24.36 -4.94 -8.96
C ILE A 41 -23.12 -5.60 -9.58
N GLU A 42 -22.72 -5.18 -10.78
CA GLU A 42 -21.58 -5.79 -11.48
C GLU A 42 -20.25 -5.59 -10.73
N SER A 43 -20.03 -4.41 -10.15
CA SER A 43 -18.78 -4.11 -9.45
C SER A 43 -18.63 -4.85 -8.11
N LEU A 44 -19.74 -5.15 -7.43
CA LEU A 44 -19.72 -5.74 -6.09
C LEU A 44 -20.18 -7.19 -6.06
N GLN A 45 -20.64 -7.75 -7.19
CA GLN A 45 -21.08 -9.15 -7.34
C GLN A 45 -20.11 -10.13 -6.67
N ASP A 46 -18.81 -10.01 -6.96
CA ASP A 46 -17.78 -10.90 -6.42
C ASP A 46 -17.66 -10.80 -4.89
N SER A 47 -17.77 -9.58 -4.35
CA SER A 47 -17.73 -9.35 -2.89
C SER A 47 -19.00 -9.81 -2.18
N MET A 48 -20.15 -9.67 -2.84
CA MET A 48 -21.44 -10.13 -2.33
C MET A 48 -21.50 -11.65 -2.31
N ASP A 49 -21.00 -12.31 -3.35
CA ASP A 49 -20.89 -13.76 -3.43
C ASP A 49 -19.96 -14.30 -2.34
N ALA A 50 -18.78 -13.70 -2.16
CA ALA A 50 -17.83 -14.09 -1.11
C ALA A 50 -18.41 -13.91 0.30
N LEU A 51 -19.07 -12.78 0.57
CA LEU A 51 -19.73 -12.54 1.86
C LEU A 51 -20.86 -13.52 2.11
N TYR A 52 -21.63 -13.88 1.08
CA TYR A 52 -22.70 -14.85 1.23
C TYR A 52 -22.18 -16.26 1.50
N GLU A 53 -21.06 -16.67 0.90
CA GLU A 53 -20.41 -17.94 1.21
C GLU A 53 -19.95 -18.00 2.67
N ILE A 54 -19.32 -16.93 3.17
CA ILE A 54 -18.89 -16.86 4.57
C ILE A 54 -20.10 -16.92 5.52
N VAL A 55 -21.15 -16.13 5.25
CA VAL A 55 -22.38 -16.16 6.06
C VAL A 55 -23.06 -17.53 6.03
N LYS A 56 -22.96 -18.26 4.92
CA LYS A 56 -23.50 -19.63 4.81
C LYS A 56 -22.73 -20.64 5.66
N GLU A 57 -21.42 -20.45 5.82
CA GLU A 57 -20.55 -21.30 6.63
C GLU A 57 -20.65 -20.98 8.13
N GLU A 58 -20.68 -19.69 8.48
CA GLU A 58 -20.60 -19.24 9.88
C GLU A 58 -21.98 -19.06 10.53
N SER A 59 -22.98 -18.60 9.76
CA SER A 59 -24.29 -18.25 10.31
C SER A 59 -25.41 -18.66 9.36
N PRO A 60 -25.62 -19.97 9.12
CA PRO A 60 -26.70 -20.44 8.25
C PRO A 60 -28.09 -20.00 8.74
N GLN A 61 -28.23 -19.69 10.04
CA GLN A 61 -29.43 -19.14 10.67
C GLN A 61 -29.81 -17.73 10.16
N ALA A 62 -28.85 -16.98 9.60
CA ALA A 62 -29.09 -15.66 9.00
C ALA A 62 -29.69 -15.74 7.58
N ILE A 63 -29.60 -16.92 6.95
CA ILE A 63 -30.12 -17.21 5.61
C ILE A 63 -31.52 -17.85 5.70
N THR A 64 -31.77 -18.63 6.75
CA THR A 64 -33.02 -19.34 6.96
C THR A 64 -33.93 -18.62 7.94
N GLY A 65 -34.73 -17.69 7.43
CA GLY A 65 -36.02 -17.42 8.04
C GLY A 65 -36.90 -18.67 7.90
N ASN A 66 -37.01 -19.45 8.99
CA ASN A 66 -37.89 -20.62 9.23
C ASN A 66 -37.28 -22.00 8.95
N THR A 67 -36.71 -22.65 9.97
CA THR A 67 -37.21 -23.92 10.59
C THR A 67 -36.18 -24.44 11.61
N ASP A 68 -36.59 -24.40 12.88
CA ASP A 68 -36.38 -25.34 14.00
C ASP A 68 -35.02 -25.99 14.37
N ALA A 69 -34.74 -25.86 15.68
CA ALA A 69 -34.06 -26.79 16.61
C ALA A 69 -32.50 -26.78 16.73
N SER A 70 -32.04 -26.06 17.77
CA SER A 70 -31.11 -26.43 18.88
C SER A 70 -30.60 -27.91 18.96
N PRO A 71 -29.48 -28.29 19.63
CA PRO A 71 -28.67 -27.62 20.68
C PRO A 71 -27.13 -27.80 20.59
N CYS A 72 -26.43 -27.31 21.64
CA CYS A 72 -25.04 -27.58 22.09
C CYS A 72 -23.96 -26.60 21.60
N GLU A 73 -23.02 -26.11 22.40
CA GLU A 73 -22.86 -25.87 23.84
C GLU A 73 -21.56 -25.02 23.94
N GLU A 74 -21.51 -24.10 24.90
CA GLU A 74 -20.37 -23.26 25.31
C GLU A 74 -19.12 -24.13 25.69
N PRO A 75 -17.87 -23.62 25.97
CA PRO A 75 -17.62 -22.34 26.65
C PRO A 75 -16.22 -21.62 26.49
N GLU A 76 -16.17 -20.44 27.14
CA GLU A 76 -15.02 -19.72 27.74
C GLU A 76 -14.20 -18.67 26.97
N THR A 77 -14.65 -17.42 27.17
CA THR A 77 -13.95 -16.14 27.47
C THR A 77 -12.50 -16.23 28.00
N PRO A 78 -11.60 -15.20 27.85
CA PRO A 78 -11.91 -13.80 28.21
C PRO A 78 -11.24 -12.62 27.46
N LYS A 79 -12.00 -11.51 27.41
CA LYS A 79 -11.68 -10.07 27.59
C LYS A 79 -10.29 -9.60 27.06
N THR A 80 -10.20 -8.56 26.22
CA THR A 80 -10.25 -7.15 26.69
C THR A 80 -10.49 -6.13 25.58
N GLU A 81 -11.13 -5.04 26.00
CA GLU A 81 -11.59 -3.86 25.29
C GLU A 81 -10.47 -2.97 24.70
N THR A 82 -10.74 -2.51 23.48
CA THR A 82 -10.65 -1.13 22.96
C THR A 82 -9.79 -0.08 23.70
N SER A 83 -8.84 0.52 22.97
CA SER A 83 -8.89 1.99 22.72
C SER A 83 -8.07 2.38 21.48
N ASN A 84 -8.66 3.28 20.66
CA ASN A 84 -8.13 3.76 19.39
C ASN A 84 -6.87 4.64 19.55
N PRO A 85 -5.96 4.62 18.55
CA PRO A 85 -4.71 5.36 18.55
C PRO A 85 -4.87 6.81 18.06
N LYS A 86 -4.43 7.78 18.88
CA LYS A 86 -4.19 9.16 18.41
C LYS A 86 -2.80 9.26 17.79
N LYS A 87 -2.77 9.47 16.47
CA LYS A 87 -1.62 9.86 15.65
C LYS A 87 -0.80 10.97 16.33
N LYS A 88 0.48 10.73 16.57
CA LYS A 88 1.53 11.77 16.49
C LYS A 88 2.76 11.21 15.78
N LYS A 89 3.06 11.81 14.63
CA LYS A 89 4.30 11.65 13.89
C LYS A 89 5.46 12.12 14.78
N THR A 90 6.48 11.28 14.93
CA THR A 90 7.80 11.77 15.35
C THR A 90 8.86 11.02 14.56
N ASN A 91 9.64 11.81 13.81
CA ASN A 91 10.73 11.38 12.96
C ASN A 91 11.87 10.75 13.78
N ASN A 92 12.52 9.78 13.13
CA ASN A 92 13.86 9.26 13.40
C ASN A 92 14.84 10.33 13.90
N THR A 93 15.83 9.94 14.72
CA THR A 93 17.24 9.79 14.27
C THR A 93 18.12 9.38 15.44
N LYS A 94 18.82 8.24 15.27
CA LYS A 94 19.94 7.77 16.11
C LYS A 94 20.98 8.88 16.30
N LYS A 95 21.22 9.30 17.54
CA LYS A 95 22.42 10.08 17.92
C LYS A 95 23.57 9.11 18.15
N THR A 96 24.53 9.13 17.24
CA THR A 96 25.90 8.69 17.52
C THR A 96 26.61 9.74 18.36
N THR A 97 27.28 9.26 19.39
CA THR A 97 28.06 10.01 20.37
C THR A 97 29.29 10.64 19.71
N LYS A 98 29.41 11.98 19.76
CA LYS A 98 30.69 12.69 19.60
C LYS A 98 30.75 13.89 20.54
N GLU A 99 31.63 13.72 21.53
CA GLU A 99 32.55 14.68 22.15
C GLU A 99 32.12 16.14 22.36
N LYS A 100 32.12 16.51 23.65
CA LYS A 100 32.10 17.87 24.17
C LYS A 100 33.22 18.73 23.56
N LYS A 101 32.86 19.83 22.91
CA LYS A 101 33.65 21.07 22.93
C LYS A 101 32.77 22.21 23.42
N THR A 102 33.03 22.61 24.65
CA THR A 102 32.57 23.84 25.30
C THR A 102 33.34 25.03 24.73
N THR A 103 32.67 25.88 23.97
CA THR A 103 32.89 27.34 23.94
C THR A 103 31.59 28.01 23.49
N ASN A 104 30.78 28.44 24.46
CA ASN A 104 29.59 29.23 24.19
C ASN A 104 30.02 30.67 23.85
N ALA A 105 30.36 30.92 22.59
CA ALA A 105 30.37 32.28 22.06
C ALA A 105 28.91 32.73 21.91
N LYS A 106 28.48 33.72 22.70
CA LYS A 106 27.17 34.34 22.56
C LYS A 106 27.15 35.15 21.27
N THR A 107 26.71 34.55 20.17
CA THR A 107 26.38 35.29 18.95
C THR A 107 25.15 36.15 19.24
N THR A 108 25.30 37.46 19.16
CA THR A 108 24.18 38.40 19.24
C THR A 108 23.31 38.23 17.99
N LYS A 109 22.00 38.51 18.10
CA LYS A 109 21.05 38.38 16.97
C LYS A 109 21.48 39.21 15.76
N GLU A 110 22.22 40.29 16.00
CA GLU A 110 22.76 41.21 15.00
C GLU A 110 23.89 40.60 14.15
N ASP A 111 24.65 39.63 14.65
CA ASP A 111 25.67 38.92 13.86
C ASP A 111 25.10 37.76 13.04
N VAL A 112 23.96 37.20 13.48
CA VAL A 112 23.27 36.07 12.83
C VAL A 112 22.52 36.52 11.57
N LEU A 113 21.94 37.73 11.56
CA LEU A 113 21.24 38.29 10.40
C LEU A 113 22.14 38.49 9.16
N PRO A 114 23.31 39.15 9.24
CA PRO A 114 24.19 39.35 8.10
C PRO A 114 24.88 38.05 7.65
N MET A 115 25.15 37.11 8.57
CA MET A 115 25.61 35.77 8.18
C MET A 115 24.55 35.02 7.35
N ASN A 116 23.28 35.11 7.74
CA ASN A 116 22.18 34.50 6.97
C ASN A 116 22.02 35.15 5.58
N GLU A 117 22.25 36.45 5.46
CA GLU A 117 22.25 37.14 4.16
C GLU A 117 23.41 36.68 3.27
N LYS A 118 24.62 36.56 3.83
CA LYS A 118 25.80 36.02 3.12
C LYS A 118 25.59 34.56 2.68
N LEU A 119 25.00 33.72 3.52
CA LEU A 119 24.65 32.33 3.16
C LEU A 119 23.63 32.29 2.03
N LYS A 120 22.59 33.13 2.06
CA LYS A 120 21.60 33.24 0.97
C LYS A 120 22.23 33.69 -0.34
N LEU A 121 23.20 34.61 -0.29
CA LEU A 121 23.95 35.04 -1.48
C LEU A 121 24.80 33.90 -2.04
N CYS A 122 25.47 33.14 -1.17
CA CYS A 122 26.23 31.95 -1.56
C CYS A 122 25.33 30.89 -2.22
N ASP A 123 24.15 30.61 -1.64
CA ASP A 123 23.17 29.67 -2.22
C ASP A 123 22.68 30.12 -3.60
N ARG A 124 22.46 31.44 -3.79
CA ARG A 124 22.08 32.01 -5.10
C ARG A 124 23.18 31.83 -6.13
N GLN A 125 24.44 32.11 -5.77
CA GLN A 125 25.60 31.92 -6.63
C GLN A 125 25.78 30.44 -6.99
N LEU A 126 25.64 29.54 -6.02
CA LEU A 126 25.76 28.10 -6.24
C LEU A 126 24.63 27.57 -7.14
N LYS A 127 23.41 28.10 -7.00
CA LYS A 127 22.27 27.78 -7.87
C LYS A 127 22.49 28.27 -9.29
N ALA A 128 23.02 29.48 -9.48
CA ALA A 128 23.35 30.04 -10.79
C ALA A 128 24.45 29.22 -11.47
N TYR A 129 25.55 28.93 -10.77
CA TYR A 129 26.65 28.10 -11.26
C TYR A 129 26.20 26.69 -11.66
N ARG A 130 25.35 26.05 -10.85
CA ARG A 130 24.77 24.75 -11.19
C ARG A 130 23.83 24.82 -12.39
N ALA A 131 23.08 25.92 -12.56
CA ALA A 131 22.21 26.11 -13.71
C ALA A 131 23.02 26.28 -15.00
N GLU A 132 24.12 27.04 -14.96
CA GLU A 132 25.05 27.17 -16.09
C GLU A 132 25.70 25.84 -16.45
N ARG A 133 26.17 25.07 -15.46
CA ARG A 133 26.68 23.71 -15.72
C ARG A 133 25.61 22.80 -16.33
N ARG A 134 24.35 22.88 -15.89
CA ARG A 134 23.25 22.08 -16.47
C ARG A 134 22.91 22.46 -17.92
N LYS A 135 23.24 23.68 -18.37
CA LYS A 135 23.09 24.09 -19.78
C LYS A 135 24.18 23.47 -20.67
N LEU A 136 25.38 23.30 -20.13
CA LEU A 136 26.53 22.71 -20.84
C LEU A 136 26.48 21.18 -20.91
N LEU A 137 25.87 20.52 -19.92
CA LEU A 137 25.67 19.07 -19.96
C LEU A 137 24.48 18.72 -20.86
N PRO A 138 24.55 17.60 -21.62
CA PRO A 138 23.39 17.10 -22.34
C PRO A 138 22.25 16.83 -21.34
N GLN A 139 21.13 17.52 -21.51
CA GLN A 139 19.96 17.29 -20.68
C GLN A 139 19.42 15.90 -20.98
N LYS A 140 19.36 15.05 -19.95
CA LYS A 140 18.68 13.76 -20.07
C LYS A 140 17.22 14.05 -20.45
N PRO A 141 16.66 13.33 -21.44
CA PRO A 141 15.26 13.50 -21.79
C PRO A 141 14.39 13.28 -20.55
N PRO A 142 13.27 14.01 -20.41
CA PRO A 142 12.34 13.77 -19.32
C PRO A 142 11.84 12.33 -19.39
N PRO A 143 11.65 11.66 -18.24
CA PRO A 143 11.24 10.27 -18.26
C PRO A 143 9.86 10.13 -18.89
N THR A 144 9.75 9.16 -19.80
CA THR A 144 8.48 8.84 -20.45
C THR A 144 7.47 8.32 -19.42
N ARG A 145 6.17 8.35 -19.73
CA ARG A 145 5.14 7.79 -18.82
C ARG A 145 5.42 6.32 -18.50
N TYR A 146 5.88 5.57 -19.50
CA TYR A 146 6.33 4.19 -19.35
C TYR A 146 7.46 4.06 -18.32
N GLU A 147 8.51 4.88 -18.43
CA GLU A 147 9.62 4.84 -17.47
C GLU A 147 9.19 5.18 -16.04
N LYS A 148 8.22 6.08 -15.88
CA LYS A 148 7.65 6.38 -14.55
C LYS A 148 6.96 5.14 -13.97
N ILE A 149 6.09 4.50 -14.75
CA ILE A 149 5.38 3.27 -14.34
C ILE A 149 6.38 2.17 -13.99
N ARG A 150 7.38 1.94 -14.85
CA ARG A 150 8.45 0.98 -14.61
C ARG A 150 9.18 1.25 -13.28
N ARG A 151 9.56 2.49 -13.01
CA ARG A 151 10.24 2.86 -11.75
C ARG A 151 9.38 2.57 -10.52
N HIS A 152 8.08 2.83 -10.60
CA HIS A 152 7.16 2.51 -9.51
C HIS A 152 7.07 1.01 -9.26
N ILE A 153 6.89 0.22 -10.32
CA ILE A 153 6.82 -1.24 -10.23
C ILE A 153 8.09 -1.81 -9.60
N VAL A 154 9.27 -1.42 -10.08
CA VAL A 154 10.55 -1.85 -9.50
C VAL A 154 10.70 -1.37 -8.05
N GLY A 155 10.18 -0.19 -7.73
CA GLY A 155 10.17 0.35 -6.36
C GLY A 155 9.34 -0.48 -5.39
N LEU A 156 8.22 -1.08 -5.84
CA LEU A 156 7.39 -1.96 -5.01
C LEU A 156 8.14 -3.20 -4.55
N GLY A 157 9.05 -3.75 -5.37
CA GLY A 157 9.91 -4.87 -4.96
C GLY A 157 10.86 -4.53 -3.81
N LYS A 158 11.15 -3.25 -3.57
CA LYS A 158 11.97 -2.78 -2.43
C LYS A 158 11.13 -2.49 -1.17
N LEU A 159 9.81 -2.54 -1.28
CA LEU A 159 8.89 -2.26 -0.18
C LEU A 159 8.59 -3.48 0.70
N ILE A 160 9.26 -4.62 0.45
CA ILE A 160 9.14 -5.81 1.28
C ILE A 160 9.55 -5.44 2.72
N PRO A 161 8.71 -5.71 3.73
CA PRO A 161 9.03 -5.44 5.12
C PRO A 161 10.36 -6.09 5.50
N PRO A 162 11.21 -5.43 6.32
CA PRO A 162 12.54 -5.94 6.65
C PRO A 162 12.51 -7.31 7.33
N LYS A 163 11.44 -7.65 8.04
CA LYS A 163 11.26 -8.96 8.69
C LYS A 163 11.04 -10.11 7.72
N LEU A 164 10.42 -9.82 6.57
CA LEU A 164 10.05 -10.80 5.54
C LEU A 164 10.99 -10.72 4.33
N LYS A 165 12.02 -9.88 4.43
CA LYS A 165 12.94 -9.63 3.34
C LYS A 165 13.83 -10.84 3.10
N ASP A 166 14.10 -11.63 4.12
CA ASP A 166 15.01 -12.75 4.05
C ASP A 166 14.27 -14.08 3.74
N ASP A 167 12.93 -14.03 3.73
CA ASP A 167 12.10 -15.18 3.36
C ASP A 167 12.09 -15.39 1.84
N LEU A 168 12.58 -16.55 1.43
CA LEU A 168 12.76 -16.88 0.03
C LEU A 168 11.42 -17.06 -0.71
N GLU A 169 10.38 -17.54 -0.01
CA GLU A 169 9.03 -17.68 -0.55
C GLU A 169 8.33 -16.34 -0.79
N THR A 170 8.47 -15.39 0.14
CA THR A 170 7.86 -14.06 0.00
C THR A 170 8.50 -13.30 -1.15
N GLN A 171 9.80 -13.46 -1.37
CA GLN A 171 10.49 -12.88 -2.52
C GLN A 171 10.02 -13.48 -3.84
N ARG A 172 9.92 -14.81 -3.94
CA ARG A 172 9.42 -15.50 -5.14
C ARG A 172 7.98 -15.09 -5.45
N ASN A 173 7.13 -14.97 -4.44
CA ASN A 173 5.74 -14.53 -4.60
C ASN A 173 5.67 -13.06 -5.02
N THR A 174 6.49 -12.20 -4.42
CA THR A 174 6.58 -10.78 -4.79
C THR A 174 7.09 -10.61 -6.22
N LYS A 175 8.12 -11.38 -6.62
CA LYS A 175 8.64 -11.43 -8.00
C LYS A 175 7.53 -11.78 -8.98
N LYS A 176 6.77 -12.86 -8.72
CA LYS A 176 5.64 -13.29 -9.57
C LYS A 176 4.56 -12.21 -9.67
N LEU A 177 4.17 -11.60 -8.55
CA LEU A 177 3.15 -10.56 -8.51
C LEU A 177 3.60 -9.33 -9.32
N LEU A 178 4.83 -8.86 -9.12
CA LEU A 178 5.39 -7.70 -9.85
C LEU A 178 5.37 -7.92 -11.36
N MET A 179 5.72 -9.13 -11.81
CA MET A 179 5.71 -9.47 -13.25
C MET A 179 4.30 -9.46 -13.84
N LYS A 180 3.33 -10.04 -13.12
CA LYS A 180 1.92 -10.06 -13.54
C LYS A 180 1.38 -8.63 -13.65
N VAL A 181 1.52 -7.85 -12.58
CA VAL A 181 1.08 -6.44 -12.52
C VAL A 181 1.74 -5.60 -13.61
N HIS A 182 3.04 -5.81 -13.87
CA HIS A 182 3.73 -5.13 -14.96
C HIS A 182 3.11 -5.46 -16.32
N ARG A 183 2.87 -6.75 -16.59
CA ARG A 183 2.26 -7.19 -17.85
C ARG A 183 0.84 -6.62 -18.02
N ASP A 184 0.04 -6.67 -16.98
CA ASP A 184 -1.36 -6.24 -17.02
C ASP A 184 -1.47 -4.72 -17.17
N LEU A 185 -0.62 -3.95 -16.47
CA LEU A 185 -0.51 -2.50 -16.68
C LEU A 185 -0.14 -2.16 -18.13
N LEU A 186 0.87 -2.83 -18.69
CA LEU A 186 1.27 -2.58 -20.07
C LEU A 186 0.20 -2.96 -21.09
N LYS A 187 -0.55 -4.04 -20.82
CA LYS A 187 -1.71 -4.45 -21.63
C LYS A 187 -2.81 -3.39 -21.59
N ASN A 188 -3.18 -2.92 -20.40
CA ASN A 188 -4.23 -1.92 -20.21
C ASN A 188 -3.89 -0.58 -20.88
N PHE A 189 -2.64 -0.15 -20.83
CA PHE A 189 -2.20 1.07 -21.50
C PHE A 189 -1.89 0.90 -22.99
N LYS A 190 -2.11 -0.29 -23.57
CA LYS A 190 -1.74 -0.63 -24.96
C LYS A 190 -0.26 -0.35 -25.27
N MET A 191 0.60 -0.45 -24.25
CA MET A 191 2.06 -0.22 -24.33
C MET A 191 2.83 -1.55 -24.50
N THR A 192 2.26 -2.48 -25.27
CA THR A 192 2.76 -3.87 -25.41
C THR A 192 3.83 -4.00 -26.49
N SER A 193 4.87 -3.17 -26.46
CA SER A 193 6.04 -3.45 -27.30
C SER A 193 6.80 -4.64 -26.69
N LEU A 194 6.91 -5.74 -27.44
CA LEU A 194 7.57 -6.97 -27.00
C LEU A 194 8.97 -6.69 -26.45
N ARG A 195 9.69 -5.77 -27.10
CA ARG A 195 11.06 -5.38 -26.75
C ARG A 195 11.18 -4.70 -25.37
N ASN A 196 10.16 -3.95 -24.94
CA ASN A 196 10.18 -3.26 -23.64
C ASN A 196 9.75 -4.20 -22.51
N ILE A 197 8.75 -5.06 -22.77
CA ILE A 197 8.27 -6.06 -21.81
C ILE A 197 9.42 -7.01 -21.42
N ASP A 198 10.13 -7.56 -22.40
CA ASP A 198 11.18 -8.56 -22.13
C ASP A 198 12.37 -7.96 -21.36
N ARG A 199 12.79 -6.74 -21.73
CA ARG A 199 13.87 -6.02 -21.02
C ARG A 199 13.50 -5.75 -19.57
N ASP A 200 12.27 -5.36 -19.32
CA ASP A 200 11.84 -4.95 -18.00
C ASP A 200 11.56 -6.15 -17.11
N GLN A 201 10.99 -7.21 -17.67
CA GLN A 201 10.90 -8.50 -16.97
C GLN A 201 12.29 -9.04 -16.64
N LYS A 202 13.27 -8.98 -17.55
CA LYS A 202 14.67 -9.37 -17.23
C LYS A 202 15.24 -8.53 -16.08
N ALA A 203 15.07 -7.21 -16.13
CA ALA A 203 15.56 -6.34 -15.06
C ALA A 203 14.90 -6.62 -13.70
N ILE A 204 13.61 -6.97 -13.67
CA ILE A 204 12.95 -7.39 -12.43
C ILE A 204 13.52 -8.74 -11.99
N LYS A 205 13.73 -9.71 -12.89
CA LYS A 205 14.31 -11.03 -12.56
C LYS A 205 15.70 -10.91 -11.94
N GLU A 206 16.59 -10.19 -12.61
CA GLU A 206 17.97 -9.97 -12.14
C GLU A 206 18.02 -9.28 -10.77
N ASN A 207 17.07 -8.38 -10.48
CA ASN A 207 17.03 -7.73 -9.17
C ASN A 207 16.64 -8.70 -8.06
N PHE A 208 15.67 -9.60 -8.30
CA PHE A 208 15.30 -10.60 -7.30
C PHE A 208 16.33 -11.72 -7.20
N GLU A 209 16.94 -12.14 -8.31
CA GLU A 209 18.04 -13.12 -8.31
C GLU A 209 19.24 -12.61 -7.49
N LYS A 210 19.62 -11.34 -7.64
CA LYS A 210 20.66 -10.72 -6.79
C LYS A 210 20.31 -10.64 -5.30
N ILE A 211 19.03 -10.75 -4.95
CA ILE A 211 18.61 -10.78 -3.55
C ILE A 211 18.56 -12.22 -3.06
N GLU A 212 18.03 -13.15 -3.88
CA GLU A 212 18.05 -14.59 -3.63
C GLU A 212 19.51 -15.09 -3.45
N GLU A 213 20.43 -14.75 -4.35
CA GLU A 213 21.86 -15.10 -4.25
C GLU A 213 22.53 -14.57 -2.98
N LYS A 214 22.08 -13.41 -2.46
CA LYS A 214 22.62 -12.87 -1.20
C LYS A 214 22.09 -13.60 0.01
N LEU A 215 20.83 -14.04 -0.05
CA LEU A 215 20.20 -14.82 1.00
C LEU A 215 20.65 -16.27 1.03
N GLU A 216 21.05 -16.82 -0.12
CA GLU A 216 21.64 -18.17 -0.20
C GLU A 216 23.13 -18.20 0.23
N GLN A 217 23.78 -17.04 0.31
CA GLN A 217 25.18 -16.89 0.73
C GLN A 217 25.37 -16.49 2.20
N GLU A 218 24.30 -16.06 2.89
CA GLU A 218 24.25 -15.80 4.34
C GLU A 218 23.79 -17.04 5.12
#